data_AF-B4CU66-F1
#
_entry.id   AF-B4CU66-F1
#
_cell.length_a   1.000
_cell.length_b   1.000
_cell.length_c   1.000
_cell.angle_alpha   90.00
_cell.angle_beta   90.00
_cell.angle_gamma   90.00
#
_symmetry.space_group_name_H-M   'P 1'
#
loop_
_entity.id
_entity.type
_entity.pdbx_description
1 polymer ?
#
loop_
_entity_poly.entity_id
_entity_poly.type
_entity_poly.pdbx_seq_one_letter_code
_entity_poly.pdbx_strand_id
1 'polypeptide(L)'
;MQRQPSSIEKKIFAGFGFALFVSIVVSLATYLNNQRLVETRKQVVGTQEVLRSLKQILATMTDAETGARGFLLTGDEAFLEPFKAATGRIEPDLQRVRLATRDDLRVQPRLEQLDQLAKDKLQFLGQAVDLRRTSGYDATRDLPVLREGKTRMGTIRNLVTEIEGEQLVVLNNQDGAARHSSSMNLFTVLLGSIATVGGLGLVYWLTRLDMAERRRVEAALRDTEEFKTRVLESSGDNITVLSLEGRVLSINAGGLRGMG
;
A
#
# COMPACT_ATOMS: atom_id res chain seq x y z
N MET A 1 -24.00 48.94 2.71
CA MET A 1 -22.59 48.90 3.16
C MET A 1 -22.15 47.44 3.28
N GLN A 2 -21.33 46.95 2.35
CA GLN A 2 -20.73 45.61 2.42
C GLN A 2 -19.68 45.60 3.54
N ARG A 3 -19.87 44.79 4.58
CA ARG A 3 -18.85 44.57 5.62
C ARG A 3 -17.65 43.88 4.95
N GLN A 4 -16.54 44.61 4.78
CA GLN A 4 -15.30 43.98 4.37
C GLN A 4 -14.86 43.00 5.47
N PRO A 5 -14.54 41.74 5.14
CA PRO A 5 -14.11 40.78 6.14
C PRO A 5 -12.86 41.30 6.84
N SER A 6 -12.83 41.15 8.16
CA SER A 6 -11.70 41.62 8.97
C SER A 6 -10.41 40.93 8.51
N SER A 7 -9.26 41.58 8.63
CA SER A 7 -7.95 41.00 8.26
C SER A 7 -7.72 39.63 8.92
N ILE A 8 -8.34 39.40 10.09
CA ILE A 8 -8.30 38.14 10.84
C ILE A 8 -9.08 37.02 10.11
N GLU A 9 -10.27 37.29 9.61
CA GLU A 9 -11.07 36.29 8.86
C GLU A 9 -10.31 35.81 7.62
N LYS A 10 -9.71 36.72 6.84
CA LYS A 10 -8.90 36.36 5.67
C LYS A 10 -7.70 35.49 6.03
N LYS A 11 -7.02 35.77 7.15
CA LYS A 11 -5.88 34.97 7.65
C LYS A 11 -6.31 33.58 8.11
N ILE A 12 -7.46 33.46 8.78
CA ILE A 12 -8.03 32.18 9.19
C ILE A 12 -8.40 31.33 7.96
N PHE A 13 -9.11 31.91 6.99
CA PHE A 13 -9.45 31.21 5.75
C PHE A 13 -8.21 30.78 4.96
N ALA A 14 -7.15 31.61 4.92
CA ALA A 14 -5.89 31.23 4.29
C ALA A 14 -5.21 30.04 4.99
N GLY A 15 -5.23 30.00 6.33
CA GLY A 15 -4.70 28.87 7.11
C GLY A 15 -5.47 27.56 6.89
N PHE A 16 -6.81 27.62 6.88
CA PHE A 16 -7.65 26.47 6.56
C PHE A 16 -7.46 25.99 5.12
N GLY A 17 -7.38 26.92 4.15
CA GLY A 17 -7.12 26.59 2.75
C GLY A 17 -5.76 25.92 2.55
N PHE A 18 -4.72 26.40 3.23
CA PHE A 18 -3.40 25.78 3.20
C PHE A 18 -3.40 24.38 3.83
N ALA A 19 -4.02 24.21 4.99
CA ALA A 19 -4.13 22.90 5.65
C ALA A 19 -4.90 21.89 4.78
N LEU A 20 -5.99 22.33 4.14
CA LEU A 20 -6.76 21.50 3.20
C LEU A 20 -5.92 21.12 1.99
N PHE A 21 -5.19 22.07 1.41
CA PHE A 21 -4.30 21.83 0.26
C PHE A 21 -3.21 20.80 0.60
N VAL A 22 -2.52 20.98 1.74
CA VAL A 22 -1.51 20.01 2.20
C VAL A 22 -2.13 18.64 2.43
N SER A 23 -3.31 18.57 3.05
CA SER A 23 -4.01 17.29 3.26
C SER A 23 -4.35 16.61 1.94
N ILE A 24 -4.82 17.33 0.93
CA ILE A 24 -5.14 16.78 -0.40
C ILE A 24 -3.87 16.25 -1.07
N VAL A 25 -2.76 17.01 -1.04
CA VAL A 25 -1.49 16.58 -1.63
C VAL A 25 -0.95 15.32 -0.96
N VAL A 26 -1.01 15.25 0.37
CA VAL A 26 -0.59 14.07 1.15
C VAL A 26 -1.48 12.88 0.81
N SER A 27 -2.81 13.04 0.84
CA SER A 27 -3.75 11.98 0.50
C SER A 27 -3.56 11.46 -0.93
N LEU A 28 -3.31 12.35 -1.89
CA LEU A 28 -3.06 11.98 -3.28
C LEU A 28 -1.72 11.24 -3.43
N ALA A 29 -0.66 11.72 -2.79
CA ALA A 29 0.63 11.04 -2.78
C ALA A 29 0.53 9.64 -2.14
N THR A 30 -0.17 9.51 -1.01
CA THR A 30 -0.45 8.23 -0.37
C THR A 30 -1.28 7.32 -1.26
N TYR A 31 -2.29 7.84 -1.96
CA TYR A 31 -3.13 7.06 -2.87
C TYR A 31 -2.33 6.49 -4.05
N LEU A 32 -1.50 7.33 -4.71
CA LEU A 32 -0.64 6.90 -5.82
C LEU A 32 0.40 5.87 -5.37
N ASN A 33 0.94 6.00 -4.15
CA ASN A 33 1.90 5.04 -3.61
C ASN A 33 1.22 3.72 -3.20
N ASN A 34 -0.01 3.79 -2.67
CA ASN A 34 -0.81 2.59 -2.35
C ASN A 34 -1.23 1.79 -3.58
N GLN A 35 -1.51 2.44 -4.72
CA GLN A 35 -1.81 1.70 -5.96
C GLN A 35 -0.64 0.82 -6.40
N ARG A 36 0.61 1.27 -6.21
CA ARG A 36 1.81 0.45 -6.46
C ARG A 36 1.87 -0.76 -5.52
N LEU A 37 1.48 -0.60 -4.26
CA LEU A 37 1.43 -1.70 -3.28
C LEU A 37 0.37 -2.75 -3.59
N VAL A 38 -0.79 -2.37 -4.13
CA VAL A 38 -1.87 -3.31 -4.48
C VAL A 38 -1.47 -4.19 -5.67
N GLU A 39 -0.80 -3.62 -6.67
CA GLU A 39 -0.34 -4.37 -7.84
C GLU A 39 0.80 -5.33 -7.50
N THR A 40 1.75 -4.90 -6.66
CA THR A 40 2.81 -5.78 -6.13
C THR A 40 2.23 -6.93 -5.31
N ARG A 41 1.19 -6.70 -4.48
CA ARG A 41 0.56 -7.78 -3.70
C ARG A 41 -0.09 -8.85 -4.58
N LYS A 42 -0.75 -8.47 -5.68
CA LYS A 42 -1.36 -9.44 -6.61
C LYS A 42 -0.30 -10.34 -7.26
N GLN A 43 0.84 -9.76 -7.63
CA GLN A 43 1.95 -10.49 -8.23
C GLN A 43 2.60 -11.46 -7.23
N VAL A 44 2.82 -11.05 -5.97
CA VAL A 44 3.37 -11.93 -4.92
C VAL A 44 2.47 -13.14 -4.66
N VAL A 45 1.15 -12.92 -4.56
CA VAL A 45 0.18 -14.02 -4.36
C VAL A 45 0.21 -14.99 -5.55
N GLY A 46 0.27 -14.48 -6.78
CA GLY A 46 0.42 -15.30 -7.98
C GLY A 46 1.71 -16.13 -7.98
N THR A 47 2.84 -15.53 -7.64
CA THR A 47 4.14 -16.23 -7.57
C THR A 47 4.16 -17.32 -6.50
N GLN A 48 3.57 -17.08 -5.32
CA GLN A 48 3.47 -18.10 -4.26
C GLN A 48 2.60 -19.28 -4.69
N GLU A 49 1.50 -19.02 -5.39
CA GLU A 49 0.62 -20.06 -5.92
C GLU A 49 1.32 -20.95 -6.97
N VAL A 50 2.14 -20.34 -7.83
CA VAL A 50 2.98 -21.04 -8.80
C VAL A 50 3.98 -21.95 -8.10
N LEU A 51 4.75 -21.43 -7.14
CA LEU A 51 5.72 -22.22 -6.37
C LEU A 51 5.06 -23.39 -5.63
N ARG A 52 3.88 -23.16 -5.03
CA ARG A 52 3.11 -24.21 -4.36
C ARG A 52 2.68 -25.30 -5.33
N SER A 53 2.19 -24.93 -6.50
CA SER A 53 1.73 -25.86 -7.53
C SER A 53 2.89 -26.67 -8.12
N LEU A 54 4.05 -26.05 -8.36
CA LEU A 54 5.27 -26.75 -8.81
C LEU A 54 5.74 -27.81 -7.80
N LYS A 55 5.75 -27.46 -6.51
CA LYS A 55 6.06 -28.41 -5.42
C LYS A 55 5.05 -29.56 -5.36
N GLN A 56 3.78 -29.26 -5.56
CA GLN A 56 2.72 -30.28 -5.58
C GLN A 56 2.88 -31.26 -6.75
N ILE A 57 3.23 -30.75 -7.95
CA ILE A 57 3.54 -31.59 -9.11
C ILE A 57 4.73 -32.51 -8.79
N LEU A 58 5.79 -31.96 -8.21
CA LEU A 58 6.99 -32.73 -7.88
C LEU A 58 6.74 -33.81 -6.83
N ALA A 59 5.95 -33.49 -5.79
CA ALA A 59 5.52 -34.43 -4.77
C ALA A 59 4.68 -35.56 -5.39
N THR A 60 3.68 -35.20 -6.19
CA THR A 60 2.78 -36.15 -6.87
C THR A 60 3.54 -37.10 -7.79
N MET A 61 4.53 -36.59 -8.55
CA MET A 61 5.40 -37.42 -9.38
C MET A 61 6.30 -38.36 -8.57
N THR A 62 6.79 -37.89 -7.42
CA THR A 62 7.62 -38.70 -6.52
C THR A 62 6.80 -39.82 -5.88
N ASP A 63 5.57 -39.52 -5.46
CA ASP A 63 4.64 -40.51 -4.91
C ASP A 63 4.25 -41.55 -5.96
N ALA A 64 3.98 -41.13 -7.20
CA ALA A 64 3.71 -42.01 -8.33
C ALA A 64 4.87 -42.97 -8.60
N GLU A 65 6.10 -42.46 -8.63
CA GLU A 65 7.30 -43.29 -8.81
C GLU A 65 7.52 -44.24 -7.63
N THR A 66 7.30 -43.77 -6.40
CA THR A 66 7.46 -44.59 -5.18
C THR A 66 6.43 -45.71 -5.15
N GLY A 67 5.16 -45.42 -5.45
CA GLY A 67 4.10 -46.40 -5.55
C GLY A 67 4.35 -47.43 -6.66
N ALA A 68 4.71 -46.98 -7.86
CA ALA A 68 5.08 -47.89 -8.94
C ALA A 68 6.22 -48.82 -8.53
N ARG A 69 7.28 -48.31 -7.90
CA ARG A 69 8.39 -49.14 -7.40
C ARG A 69 7.96 -50.13 -6.32
N GLY A 70 7.09 -49.73 -5.40
CA GLY A 70 6.52 -50.62 -4.39
C GLY A 70 5.79 -51.81 -5.02
N PHE A 71 4.98 -51.55 -6.05
CA PHE A 71 4.31 -52.59 -6.82
C PHE A 71 5.30 -53.47 -7.60
N LEU A 72 6.29 -52.89 -8.27
CA LEU A 72 7.30 -53.67 -8.99
C LEU A 72 8.03 -54.64 -8.06
N LEU A 73 8.34 -54.20 -6.83
CA LEU A 73 9.05 -55.00 -5.83
C LEU A 73 8.17 -56.08 -5.19
N THR A 74 6.94 -55.75 -4.82
CA THR A 74 6.08 -56.60 -3.98
C THR A 74 4.99 -57.34 -4.76
N GLY A 75 4.53 -56.79 -5.88
CA GLY A 75 3.35 -57.22 -6.62
C GLY A 75 2.02 -56.78 -5.99
N ASP A 76 2.02 -56.03 -4.89
CA ASP A 76 0.80 -55.60 -4.21
C ASP A 76 0.19 -54.35 -4.87
N GLU A 77 -1.03 -54.50 -5.41
CA GLU A 77 -1.80 -53.46 -6.09
C GLU A 77 -2.08 -52.21 -5.24
N ALA A 78 -2.06 -52.32 -3.90
CA ALA A 78 -2.23 -51.19 -3.00
C ALA A 78 -1.15 -50.11 -3.22
N PHE A 79 0.06 -50.51 -3.61
CA PHE A 79 1.13 -49.55 -3.94
C PHE A 79 0.85 -48.73 -5.20
N LEU A 80 -0.10 -49.14 -6.06
CA LEU A 80 -0.44 -48.39 -7.27
C LEU A 80 -1.44 -47.24 -7.03
N GLU A 81 -1.99 -47.09 -5.82
CA GLU A 81 -2.90 -45.98 -5.51
C GLU A 81 -2.30 -44.59 -5.82
N PRO A 82 -1.06 -44.26 -5.38
CA PRO A 82 -0.47 -42.96 -5.68
C PRO A 82 -0.18 -42.75 -7.17
N PHE A 83 0.20 -43.83 -7.88
CA PHE A 83 0.41 -43.79 -9.33
C PHE A 83 -0.90 -43.49 -10.07
N LYS A 84 -1.99 -44.18 -9.71
CA LYS A 84 -3.34 -43.94 -10.26
C LYS A 84 -3.85 -42.54 -9.92
N ALA A 85 -3.55 -42.02 -8.74
CA ALA A 85 -3.93 -40.65 -8.36
C ALA A 85 -3.16 -39.59 -9.15
N ALA A 86 -1.87 -39.83 -9.45
CA ALA A 86 -1.02 -38.88 -10.14
C ALA A 86 -1.48 -38.59 -11.58
N THR A 87 -1.94 -39.59 -12.31
CA THR A 87 -2.44 -39.44 -13.69
C THR A 87 -3.64 -38.48 -13.76
N GLY A 88 -4.44 -38.37 -12.70
CA GLY A 88 -5.56 -37.43 -12.62
C GLY A 88 -5.24 -36.06 -12.00
N ARG A 89 -4.10 -35.90 -11.30
CA ARG A 89 -3.76 -34.68 -10.56
C ARG A 89 -2.77 -33.76 -11.26
N ILE A 90 -1.85 -34.33 -12.04
CA ILE A 90 -0.73 -33.57 -12.62
C ILE A 90 -1.21 -32.56 -13.66
N GLU A 91 -2.12 -32.94 -14.56
CA GLU A 91 -2.64 -32.03 -15.58
C GLU A 91 -3.39 -30.83 -14.94
N PRO A 92 -4.32 -31.02 -13.98
CA PRO A 92 -4.90 -29.89 -13.24
C PRO A 92 -3.88 -28.97 -12.57
N ASP A 93 -2.84 -29.52 -11.95
CA ASP A 93 -1.81 -28.73 -11.27
C ASP A 93 -0.97 -27.92 -12.28
N LEU A 94 -0.61 -28.52 -13.42
CA LEU A 94 0.06 -27.82 -14.53
C LEU A 94 -0.79 -26.70 -15.10
N GLN A 95 -2.11 -26.91 -15.26
CA GLN A 95 -3.03 -25.88 -15.74
C GLN A 95 -3.11 -24.70 -14.76
N ARG A 96 -3.09 -24.93 -13.44
CA ARG A 96 -3.03 -23.83 -12.46
C ARG A 96 -1.77 -22.99 -12.62
N VAL A 97 -0.61 -23.62 -12.81
CA VAL A 97 0.64 -22.92 -13.10
C VAL A 97 0.51 -22.14 -14.41
N ARG A 98 -0.01 -22.77 -15.47
CA ARG A 98 -0.15 -22.18 -16.81
C ARG A 98 -1.01 -20.91 -16.79
N LEU A 99 -2.11 -20.92 -16.05
CA LEU A 99 -3.00 -19.77 -15.88
C LEU A 99 -2.35 -18.67 -15.04
N ALA A 100 -1.67 -19.04 -13.95
CA ALA A 100 -0.99 -18.08 -13.07
C ALA A 100 0.23 -17.41 -13.74
N THR A 101 0.86 -18.08 -14.72
CA THR A 101 2.01 -17.55 -15.47
C THR A 101 1.67 -17.20 -16.92
N ARG A 102 0.40 -16.92 -17.25
CA ARG A 102 -0.06 -16.70 -18.63
C ARG A 102 0.79 -15.66 -19.38
N ASP A 103 1.14 -14.58 -18.69
CA ASP A 103 1.84 -13.45 -19.28
C ASP A 103 3.38 -13.51 -19.06
N ASP A 104 3.91 -14.58 -18.42
CA ASP A 104 5.35 -14.78 -18.25
C ASP A 104 5.94 -15.64 -19.38
N LEU A 105 6.50 -14.96 -20.38
CA LEU A 105 7.12 -15.57 -21.56
C LEU A 105 8.33 -16.47 -21.24
N ARG A 106 8.91 -16.38 -20.04
CA ARG A 106 10.06 -17.21 -19.63
C ARG A 106 9.61 -18.57 -19.09
N VAL A 107 8.44 -18.60 -18.43
CA VAL A 107 7.92 -19.80 -17.79
C VAL A 107 7.14 -20.69 -18.76
N GLN A 108 6.35 -20.12 -19.67
CA GLN A 108 5.47 -20.89 -20.56
C GLN A 108 6.19 -22.00 -21.36
N PRO A 109 7.35 -21.76 -22.01
CA PRO A 109 8.04 -22.80 -22.76
C PRO A 109 8.55 -23.93 -21.85
N ARG A 110 9.01 -23.60 -20.64
CA ARG A 110 9.49 -24.58 -19.66
C ARG A 110 8.36 -25.38 -19.05
N LEU A 111 7.20 -24.76 -18.86
CA LEU A 111 6.00 -25.46 -18.39
C LEU A 111 5.52 -26.49 -19.41
N GLU A 112 5.58 -26.16 -20.69
CA GLU A 112 5.28 -27.12 -21.76
C GLU A 112 6.26 -28.29 -21.77
N GLN A 113 7.57 -28.01 -21.60
CA GLN A 113 8.57 -29.07 -21.45
C GLN A 113 8.32 -29.94 -20.20
N LEU A 114 7.91 -29.34 -19.08
CA LEU A 114 7.58 -30.05 -17.86
C LEU A 114 6.37 -30.98 -18.06
N ASP A 115 5.35 -30.50 -18.77
CA ASP A 115 4.16 -31.28 -19.12
C ASP A 115 4.54 -32.53 -19.94
N GLN A 116 5.34 -32.36 -21.01
CA GLN A 116 5.80 -33.49 -21.83
C GLN A 116 6.65 -34.47 -21.00
N LEU A 117 7.60 -33.99 -20.18
CA LEU A 117 8.42 -34.84 -19.33
C LEU A 117 7.59 -35.61 -18.29
N ALA A 118 6.55 -34.98 -17.73
CA ALA A 118 5.65 -35.63 -16.78
C ALA A 118 4.83 -36.73 -17.45
N LYS A 119 4.25 -36.46 -18.63
CA LYS A 119 3.52 -37.44 -19.45
C LYS A 119 4.40 -38.63 -19.82
N ASP A 120 5.59 -38.37 -20.35
CA ASP A 120 6.57 -39.39 -20.71
C ASP A 120 6.94 -40.28 -19.51
N LYS A 121 7.15 -39.66 -18.34
CA LYS A 121 7.49 -40.38 -17.11
C LYS A 121 6.33 -41.23 -16.60
N LEU A 122 5.10 -40.73 -16.62
CA LEU A 122 3.92 -41.51 -16.24
C LEU A 122 3.69 -42.69 -17.20
N GLN A 123 3.84 -42.47 -18.51
CA GLN A 123 3.73 -43.53 -19.51
C GLN A 123 4.78 -44.62 -19.28
N PHE A 124 6.02 -44.23 -19.02
CA PHE A 124 7.11 -45.14 -18.70
C PHE A 124 6.83 -45.97 -17.44
N LEU A 125 6.32 -45.34 -16.37
CA LEU A 125 5.90 -46.06 -15.16
C LEU A 125 4.76 -47.04 -15.45
N GLY A 126 3.79 -46.65 -16.28
CA GLY A 126 2.69 -47.52 -16.72
C GLY A 126 3.19 -48.76 -17.47
N GLN A 127 4.11 -48.59 -18.42
CA GLN A 127 4.72 -49.71 -19.14
C GLN A 127 5.44 -50.68 -18.21
N ALA A 128 6.14 -50.17 -17.19
CA ALA A 128 6.80 -51.01 -16.20
C ALA A 128 5.80 -51.81 -15.35
N VAL A 129 4.71 -51.16 -14.92
CA VAL A 129 3.61 -51.79 -14.17
C VAL A 129 2.95 -52.90 -15.01
N ASP A 130 2.67 -52.63 -16.27
CA ASP A 130 2.05 -53.61 -17.17
C ASP A 130 2.97 -54.80 -17.42
N LEU A 131 4.28 -54.55 -17.64
CA LEU A 131 5.27 -55.61 -17.79
C LEU A 131 5.36 -56.50 -16.54
N ARG A 132 5.30 -55.92 -15.34
CA ARG A 132 5.27 -56.67 -14.08
C ARG A 132 4.04 -57.57 -13.96
N ARG A 133 2.89 -57.11 -14.45
CA ARG A 133 1.62 -57.85 -14.43
C ARG A 133 1.63 -59.01 -15.43
N THR A 134 2.12 -58.79 -16.65
CA THR A 134 2.09 -59.80 -17.71
C THR A 134 3.21 -60.83 -17.60
N SER A 135 4.40 -60.39 -17.20
CA SER A 135 5.63 -61.18 -17.33
C SER A 135 6.27 -61.54 -15.98
N GLY A 136 5.67 -61.14 -14.86
CA GLY A 136 6.12 -61.49 -13.52
C GLY A 136 7.33 -60.68 -13.03
N TYR A 137 7.87 -61.07 -11.87
CA TYR A 137 8.92 -60.34 -11.18
C TYR A 137 10.26 -60.36 -11.91
N ASP A 138 10.65 -61.52 -12.44
CA ASP A 138 11.96 -61.71 -13.09
C ASP A 138 12.09 -60.84 -14.35
N ALA A 139 10.99 -60.64 -15.07
CA ALA A 139 10.94 -59.74 -16.21
C ALA A 139 11.19 -58.28 -15.82
N THR A 140 11.03 -57.90 -14.54
CA THR A 140 11.23 -56.54 -13.99
C THR A 140 12.53 -56.34 -13.20
N ARG A 141 13.20 -57.45 -12.86
CA ARG A 141 14.30 -57.51 -11.89
C ARG A 141 15.59 -56.84 -12.36
N ASP A 142 15.92 -56.99 -13.64
CA ASP A 142 17.16 -56.45 -14.25
C ASP A 142 16.91 -55.20 -15.10
N LEU A 143 15.72 -54.61 -15.02
CA LEU A 143 15.37 -53.59 -16.00
C LEU A 143 16.15 -52.28 -15.84
N PRO A 144 16.60 -51.71 -16.96
CA PRO A 144 16.91 -50.30 -17.11
C PRO A 144 15.84 -49.35 -16.54
N VAL A 145 14.61 -49.83 -16.33
CA VAL A 145 13.45 -49.09 -15.80
C VAL A 145 13.77 -48.29 -14.54
N LEU A 146 14.48 -48.87 -13.57
CA LEU A 146 14.79 -48.15 -12.33
C LEU A 146 15.82 -47.03 -12.57
N ARG A 147 16.80 -47.28 -13.44
CA ARG A 147 17.86 -46.31 -13.76
C ARG A 147 17.33 -45.18 -14.65
N GLU A 148 16.62 -45.52 -15.71
CA GLU A 148 16.00 -44.56 -16.62
C GLU A 148 14.89 -43.78 -15.91
N GLY A 149 14.14 -44.43 -15.01
CA GLY A 149 13.19 -43.76 -14.14
C GLY A 149 13.86 -42.67 -13.29
N LYS A 150 15.00 -42.99 -12.65
CA LYS A 150 15.77 -42.00 -11.87
C LYS A 150 16.24 -40.83 -12.75
N THR A 151 16.73 -41.11 -13.96
CA THR A 151 17.18 -40.06 -14.89
C THR A 151 16.06 -39.12 -15.27
N ARG A 152 14.90 -39.66 -15.70
CA ARG A 152 13.72 -38.86 -16.07
C ARG A 152 13.24 -37.99 -14.91
N MET A 153 13.21 -38.55 -13.69
CA MET A 153 12.82 -37.79 -12.49
C MET A 153 13.86 -36.71 -12.14
N GLY A 154 15.14 -36.95 -12.42
CA GLY A 154 16.20 -35.95 -12.30
C GLY A 154 15.97 -34.76 -13.24
N THR A 155 15.63 -35.02 -14.50
CA THR A 155 15.31 -33.95 -15.47
C THR A 155 14.10 -33.13 -15.01
N ILE A 156 13.04 -33.78 -14.51
CA ILE A 156 11.87 -33.09 -13.96
C ILE A 156 12.25 -32.22 -12.75
N ARG A 157 13.02 -32.75 -11.80
CA ARG A 157 13.49 -31.98 -10.63
C ARG A 157 14.29 -30.75 -11.05
N ASN A 158 15.20 -30.91 -11.99
CA ASN A 158 16.04 -29.81 -12.46
C ASN A 158 15.19 -28.72 -13.11
N LEU A 159 14.28 -29.10 -14.01
CA LEU A 159 13.40 -28.13 -14.69
C LEU A 159 12.48 -27.41 -13.70
N VAL A 160 11.90 -28.12 -12.73
CA VAL A 160 11.12 -27.50 -11.66
C VAL A 160 11.98 -26.51 -10.87
N THR A 161 13.20 -26.89 -10.49
CA THR A 161 14.14 -26.01 -9.76
C THR A 161 14.51 -24.76 -10.57
N GLU A 162 14.67 -24.89 -11.88
CA GLU A 162 14.93 -23.75 -12.78
C GLU A 162 13.75 -22.78 -12.82
N ILE A 163 12.51 -23.29 -12.92
CA ILE A 163 11.30 -22.46 -12.89
C ILE A 163 11.14 -21.81 -11.51
N GLU A 164 11.35 -22.56 -10.42
CA GLU A 164 11.30 -22.04 -9.05
C GLU A 164 12.32 -20.92 -8.83
N GLY A 165 13.55 -21.09 -9.34
CA GLY A 165 14.61 -20.08 -9.26
C GLY A 165 14.21 -18.75 -9.90
N GLU A 166 13.59 -18.79 -11.08
CA GLU A 166 13.09 -17.57 -11.74
C GLU A 166 11.97 -16.89 -10.95
N GLN A 167 11.05 -17.68 -10.40
CA GLN A 167 9.95 -17.16 -9.58
C GLN A 167 10.44 -16.56 -8.26
N LEU A 168 11.46 -17.17 -7.64
CA LEU A 168 12.09 -16.63 -6.42
C LEU A 168 12.83 -15.31 -6.67
N VAL A 169 13.47 -15.14 -7.84
CA VAL A 169 14.09 -13.86 -8.21
C VAL A 169 13.03 -12.77 -8.36
N VAL A 170 11.88 -13.08 -8.99
CA VAL A 170 10.75 -12.15 -9.10
C VAL A 170 10.22 -11.76 -7.71
N LEU A 171 10.04 -12.74 -6.82
CA LEU A 171 9.55 -12.52 -5.46
C LEU A 171 10.51 -11.64 -4.64
N ASN A 172 11.82 -11.92 -4.70
CA ASN A 172 12.82 -11.17 -3.95
C ASN A 172 12.95 -9.71 -4.43
N ASN A 173 12.82 -9.47 -5.74
CA ASN A 173 12.78 -8.12 -6.31
C ASN A 173 11.53 -7.34 -5.85
N GLN A 174 10.40 -8.04 -5.68
CA GLN A 174 9.16 -7.45 -5.18
C GLN A 174 9.21 -7.15 -3.68
N ASP A 175 9.83 -8.02 -2.87
CA ASP A 175 10.02 -7.77 -1.43
C ASP A 175 10.91 -6.55 -1.16
N GLY A 176 11.97 -6.36 -1.95
CA GLY A 176 12.81 -5.16 -1.88
C GLY A 176 12.02 -3.89 -2.20
N ALA A 177 11.21 -3.92 -3.26
CA ALA A 177 10.36 -2.80 -3.66
C ALA A 177 9.22 -2.53 -2.64
N ALA A 178 8.63 -3.57 -2.06
CA ALA A 178 7.58 -3.47 -1.05
C ALA A 178 8.09 -2.86 0.27
N ARG A 179 9.28 -3.26 0.73
CA ARG A 179 9.92 -2.66 1.92
C ARG A 179 10.25 -1.19 1.71
N HIS A 180 10.75 -0.83 0.53
CA HIS A 180 11.05 0.57 0.19
C HIS A 180 9.78 1.43 0.05
N SER A 181 8.71 0.88 -0.53
CA SER A 181 7.42 1.57 -0.64
C SER A 181 6.75 1.77 0.73
N SER A 182 6.87 0.78 1.63
CA SER A 182 6.29 0.85 2.97
C SER A 182 7.00 1.86 3.88
N SER A 183 8.32 2.00 3.80
CA SER A 183 9.06 3.03 4.56
C SER A 183 8.80 4.43 4.02
N MET A 184 8.72 4.59 2.69
CA MET A 184 8.39 5.87 2.05
C MET A 184 7.01 6.40 2.49
N ASN A 185 6.02 5.52 2.64
CA ASN A 185 4.69 5.88 3.11
C ASN A 185 4.70 6.50 4.53
N LEU A 186 5.49 5.94 5.45
CA LEU A 186 5.59 6.48 6.81
C LEU A 186 6.21 7.88 6.79
N PHE A 187 7.28 8.08 6.00
CA PHE A 187 7.92 9.38 5.85
C PHE A 187 6.99 10.43 5.22
N THR A 188 6.24 10.09 4.16
CA THR A 188 5.29 11.02 3.52
C THR A 188 4.17 11.45 4.47
N VAL A 189 3.62 10.52 5.25
CA VAL A 189 2.58 10.82 6.24
C VAL A 189 3.13 11.68 7.38
N LEU A 190 4.33 11.37 7.88
CA LEU A 190 4.98 12.16 8.94
C LEU A 190 5.31 13.58 8.48
N LEU A 191 5.92 13.75 7.30
CA LEU A 191 6.21 15.06 6.72
C LEU A 191 4.94 15.88 6.49
N GLY A 192 3.88 15.26 5.96
CA GLY A 192 2.58 15.88 5.78
C GLY A 192 1.96 16.36 7.09
N SER A 193 2.06 15.54 8.14
CA SER A 193 1.55 15.87 9.47
C SER A 193 2.32 17.05 10.09
N ILE A 194 3.66 17.04 9.99
CA ILE A 194 4.50 18.14 10.49
C ILE A 194 4.22 19.43 9.73
N ALA A 195 4.10 19.40 8.40
CA ALA A 195 3.79 20.57 7.59
C ALA A 195 2.42 21.17 7.95
N THR A 196 1.43 20.32 8.23
CA THR A 196 0.08 20.76 8.62
C THR A 196 0.08 21.41 10.00
N VAL A 197 0.69 20.76 11.01
CA VAL A 197 0.79 21.31 12.37
C VAL A 197 1.63 22.59 12.39
N GLY A 198 2.75 22.60 11.67
CA GLY A 198 3.62 23.77 11.54
C GLY A 198 2.93 24.95 10.88
N GLY A 199 2.16 24.71 9.81
CA GLY A 199 1.37 25.75 9.13
C GLY A 199 0.31 26.35 10.04
N LEU A 200 -0.47 25.53 10.75
CA LEU A 200 -1.48 25.99 11.71
C LEU A 200 -0.83 26.75 12.89
N GLY A 201 0.30 26.25 13.40
CA GLY A 201 1.07 26.90 14.46
C GLY A 201 1.59 28.28 14.03
N LEU A 202 2.09 28.40 12.80
CA LEU A 202 2.55 29.68 12.23
C LEU A 202 1.39 30.68 12.07
N VAL A 203 0.25 30.24 11.54
CA VAL A 203 -0.95 31.09 11.41
C VAL A 203 -1.42 31.55 12.79
N TYR A 204 -1.49 30.65 13.77
CA TYR A 204 -1.85 31.00 15.15
C TYR A 204 -0.87 32.01 15.75
N TRP A 205 0.43 31.82 15.56
CA TRP A 205 1.47 32.71 16.06
C TRP A 205 1.40 34.10 15.43
N LEU A 206 1.23 34.19 14.10
CA LEU A 206 1.04 35.45 13.38
C LEU A 206 -0.22 36.19 13.84
N THR A 207 -1.30 35.45 14.12
CA THR A 207 -2.55 36.04 14.61
C THR A 207 -2.39 36.57 16.04
N ARG A 208 -1.65 35.85 16.91
CA ARG A 208 -1.32 36.30 18.27
C ARG A 208 -0.48 37.58 18.27
N LEU A 209 0.50 37.69 17.37
CA LEU A 209 1.31 38.89 17.19
C LEU A 209 0.46 40.09 16.73
N ASP A 210 -0.38 39.89 15.72
CA ASP A 210 -1.28 40.94 15.20
C ASP A 210 -2.26 41.43 16.27
N MET A 211 -2.82 40.51 17.07
CA MET A 211 -3.70 40.87 18.19
C MET A 211 -2.96 41.66 19.28
N ALA A 212 -1.69 41.34 19.56
CA ALA A 212 -0.90 42.07 20.55
C ALA A 212 -0.61 43.52 20.09
N GLU A 213 -0.35 43.72 18.80
CA GLU A 213 -0.15 45.05 18.22
C GLU A 213 -1.45 45.86 18.21
N ARG A 214 -2.57 45.26 17.79
CA ARG A 214 -3.90 45.90 17.84
C ARG A 214 -4.27 46.39 19.24
N ARG A 215 -4.03 45.56 20.27
CA ARG A 215 -4.31 45.92 21.66
C ARG A 215 -3.52 47.15 22.12
N ARG A 216 -2.29 47.33 21.63
CA ARG A 216 -1.48 48.53 21.94
C ARG A 216 -2.04 49.77 21.26
N VAL A 217 -2.46 49.65 20.01
CA VAL A 217 -3.09 50.75 19.26
C VAL A 217 -4.42 51.16 19.90
N GLU A 218 -5.25 50.18 20.28
CA GLU A 218 -6.52 50.42 20.98
C GLU A 218 -6.30 51.08 22.35
N ALA A 219 -5.31 50.62 23.13
CA ALA A 219 -4.98 51.22 24.41
C ALA A 219 -4.48 52.68 24.26
N ALA A 220 -3.61 52.95 23.27
CA ALA A 220 -3.12 54.30 23.01
C ALA A 220 -4.24 55.25 22.53
N LEU A 221 -5.19 54.72 21.72
CA LEU A 221 -6.36 55.48 21.29
C LEU A 221 -7.27 55.80 22.48
N ARG A 222 -7.50 54.82 23.35
CA ARG A 222 -8.31 54.99 24.56
C ARG A 222 -7.70 56.00 25.54
N ASP A 223 -6.40 55.92 25.80
CA ASP A 223 -5.70 56.89 26.64
C ASP A 223 -5.80 58.31 26.05
N THR A 224 -5.74 58.43 24.73
CA THR A 224 -5.90 59.72 24.03
C THR A 224 -7.33 60.25 24.14
N GLU A 225 -8.35 59.40 23.99
CA GLU A 225 -9.76 59.80 24.19
C GLU A 225 -10.05 60.19 25.64
N GLU A 226 -9.57 59.42 26.61
CA GLU A 226 -9.72 59.70 28.03
C GLU A 226 -8.96 60.98 28.42
N PHE A 227 -7.79 61.24 27.83
CA PHE A 227 -7.08 62.50 28.00
C PHE A 227 -7.86 63.68 27.40
N LYS A 228 -8.34 63.57 26.15
CA LYS A 228 -9.18 64.60 25.52
C LYS A 228 -10.41 64.92 26.34
N THR A 229 -11.12 63.90 26.79
CA THR A 229 -12.31 64.04 27.63
C THR A 229 -11.97 64.73 28.93
N ARG A 230 -10.90 64.30 29.64
CA ARG A 230 -10.47 64.97 30.88
C ARG A 230 -10.09 66.43 30.67
N VAL A 231 -9.36 66.76 29.61
CA VAL A 231 -8.99 68.16 29.29
C VAL A 231 -10.23 69.00 29.02
N LEU A 232 -11.19 68.50 28.25
CA LEU A 232 -12.45 69.21 27.99
C LEU A 232 -13.28 69.40 29.27
N GLU A 233 -13.40 68.37 30.11
CA GLU A 233 -14.19 68.40 31.35
C GLU A 233 -13.57 69.27 32.45
N SER A 234 -12.24 69.37 32.49
CA SER A 234 -11.52 70.22 33.45
C SER A 234 -11.45 71.69 33.05
N SER A 235 -11.78 72.03 31.80
CA SER A 235 -11.83 73.42 31.36
C SER A 235 -12.94 74.19 32.07
N GLY A 236 -12.62 75.40 32.55
CA GLY A 236 -13.58 76.32 33.14
C GLY A 236 -14.50 77.01 32.12
N ASP A 237 -14.14 76.94 30.83
CA ASP A 237 -14.90 77.57 29.75
C ASP A 237 -16.11 76.72 29.35
N ASN A 238 -17.17 77.39 28.85
CA ASN A 238 -18.30 76.71 28.23
C ASN A 238 -17.89 76.18 26.84
N ILE A 239 -17.69 74.86 26.76
CA ILE A 239 -17.40 74.17 25.51
C ILE A 239 -18.63 73.34 25.13
N THR A 240 -19.35 73.81 24.11
CA THR A 240 -20.51 73.11 23.54
C THR A 240 -20.20 72.70 22.10
N VAL A 241 -20.33 71.41 21.81
CA VAL A 241 -20.19 70.85 20.46
C VAL A 241 -21.57 70.79 19.81
N LEU A 242 -21.72 71.41 18.65
CA LEU A 242 -22.96 71.43 17.88
C LEU A 242 -22.83 70.57 16.62
N SER A 243 -23.94 69.97 16.20
CA SER A 243 -24.07 69.37 14.87
C SER A 243 -24.14 70.45 13.80
N LEU A 244 -23.92 70.05 12.53
CA LEU A 244 -24.10 70.94 11.37
C LEU A 244 -25.53 71.49 11.23
N GLU A 245 -26.50 70.88 11.92
CA GLU A 245 -27.91 71.28 11.98
C GLU A 245 -28.24 72.11 13.23
N GLY A 246 -27.22 72.54 14.00
CA GLY A 246 -27.39 73.39 15.18
C GLY A 246 -27.85 72.68 16.47
N ARG A 247 -28.01 71.35 16.46
CA ARG A 247 -28.35 70.57 17.67
C ARG A 247 -27.10 70.35 18.53
N VAL A 248 -27.23 70.46 19.85
CA VAL A 248 -26.15 70.14 20.81
C VAL A 248 -25.83 68.65 20.76
N LEU A 249 -24.56 68.32 20.52
CA LEU A 249 -24.02 66.96 20.49
C LEU A 249 -23.30 66.59 21.80
N SER A 250 -22.62 67.55 22.41
CA SER A 250 -21.93 67.36 23.70
C SER A 250 -21.70 68.71 24.37
N ILE A 251 -21.68 68.74 25.71
CA ILE A 251 -21.35 69.91 26.52
C ILE A 251 -20.48 69.47 27.70
N ASN A 252 -19.42 70.21 27.99
CA ASN A 252 -18.51 69.90 29.11
C ASN A 252 -19.07 70.39 30.47
N ALA A 253 -18.49 69.93 31.57
CA ALA A 253 -18.87 70.34 32.93
C ALA A 253 -18.75 71.86 33.19
N GLY A 254 -17.86 72.58 32.48
CA GLY A 254 -17.80 74.04 32.51
C GLY A 254 -19.06 74.69 31.92
N GLY A 255 -19.48 74.23 30.74
CA GLY A 255 -20.69 74.70 30.07
C GLY A 255 -21.98 74.36 30.80
N LEU A 256 -22.06 73.16 31.41
CA LEU A 256 -23.20 72.78 32.25
C LEU A 256 -23.34 73.66 33.50
N ARG A 257 -22.21 74.04 34.13
CA ARG A 257 -22.22 74.94 35.29
C ARG A 257 -22.61 76.37 34.93
N GLY A 258 -22.32 76.83 33.72
CA GLY A 258 -22.71 78.16 33.23
C GLY A 258 -24.16 78.26 32.74
N MET A 259 -24.88 77.14 32.64
CA MET A 259 -26.29 77.09 32.21
C MET A 259 -27.30 77.06 33.37
N GLY A 260 -26.83 76.93 34.62
CA GLY A 260 -27.64 77.02 35.85
C GLY A 260 -27.35 78.32 36.59
#